data_AF-A0A0N4TAI3-F1
#
_entry.id   AF-A0A0N4TAI3-F1
#
_cell.length_a   1.000
_cell.length_b   1.000
_cell.length_c   1.000
_cell.angle_alpha   90.00
_cell.angle_beta   90.00
_cell.angle_gamma   90.00
#
_symmetry.space_group_name_H-M   'P 1'
#
loop_
_entity.id
_entity.type
_entity.pdbx_description
1 polymer ?
#
loop_
_entity_poly.entity_id
_entity_poly.type
_entity_poly.pdbx_seq_one_letter_code
_entity_poly.pdbx_strand_id
1 'polypeptide(L)'
;MQTAIIYANGIKTNLLAMSPTGMVQLTLTCDDNIHWKVSKSMANVWNVSCLLRDIPIPTTPLPPITTPIPCSTCLNIRAERVKNPSLTEGDGKLVITYMQNQLGCRVAQILCNASVVSGLDHFA
;
A
#
# COMPACT_ATOMS: atom_id res chain seq x y z
N MET A 1 -15.92 3.59 11.43
CA MET A 1 -14.63 4.07 10.90
C MET A 1 -14.32 3.23 9.68
N GLN A 2 -13.88 3.84 8.57
CA GLN A 2 -13.61 3.11 7.33
C GLN A 2 -12.32 2.28 7.48
N THR A 3 -12.31 1.10 6.89
CA THR A 3 -11.11 0.26 6.77
C THR A 3 -10.28 0.78 5.60
N ALA A 4 -9.03 1.14 5.86
CA ALA A 4 -8.06 1.49 4.82
C ALA A 4 -7.34 0.23 4.35
N ILE A 5 -7.22 0.05 3.04
CA ILE A 5 -6.71 -1.16 2.41
C ILE A 5 -5.74 -0.78 1.30
N ILE A 6 -4.59 -1.46 1.26
CA ILE A 6 -3.61 -1.37 0.18
C ILE A 6 -3.68 -2.65 -0.65
N TYR A 7 -3.93 -2.50 -1.94
CA TYR A 7 -3.87 -3.58 -2.94
C TYR A 7 -2.66 -3.43 -3.84
N ALA A 8 -2.09 -4.56 -4.28
CA ALA A 8 -1.09 -4.58 -5.34
C ALA A 8 -1.76 -4.58 -6.71
N ASN A 9 -1.16 -3.85 -7.64
CA ASN A 9 -1.42 -3.94 -9.07
C ASN A 9 -2.88 -3.62 -9.47
N GLY A 10 -3.61 -2.89 -8.62
CA GLY A 10 -5.01 -2.55 -8.83
C GLY A 10 -6.01 -3.71 -8.69
N ILE A 11 -5.59 -4.85 -8.14
CA ILE A 11 -6.41 -6.07 -8.05
C ILE A 11 -6.84 -6.33 -6.60
N LYS A 12 -8.16 -6.41 -6.36
CA LYS A 12 -8.75 -6.61 -5.02
C LYS A 12 -8.37 -7.93 -4.32
N THR A 13 -7.91 -8.94 -5.06
CA THR A 13 -7.44 -10.21 -4.48
C THR A 13 -5.98 -10.13 -4.01
N ASN A 14 -5.20 -9.15 -4.49
CA ASN A 14 -3.81 -8.96 -4.11
C ASN A 14 -3.71 -8.00 -2.94
N LEU A 15 -4.29 -8.38 -1.80
CA LEU A 15 -4.24 -7.62 -0.56
C LEU A 15 -2.80 -7.55 -0.04
N LEU A 16 -2.31 -6.34 0.24
CA LEU A 16 -0.98 -6.14 0.84
C LEU A 16 -1.05 -5.78 2.32
N ALA A 17 -1.96 -4.89 2.70
CA ALA A 17 -2.17 -4.49 4.08
C ALA A 17 -3.57 -3.89 4.27
N MET A 18 -4.10 -3.97 5.48
CA MET A 18 -5.32 -3.25 5.85
C MET A 18 -5.34 -2.85 7.31
N SER A 19 -6.18 -1.89 7.64
CA SER A 19 -6.38 -1.42 9.00
C SER A 19 -7.79 -0.86 9.19
N PRO A 20 -8.52 -1.28 10.24
CA PRO A 20 -9.86 -0.78 10.53
C PRO A 20 -9.87 0.65 11.10
N THR A 21 -8.70 1.23 11.36
CA THR A 21 -8.57 2.58 11.95
C THR A 21 -8.65 3.71 10.92
N GLY A 22 -8.89 3.38 9.65
CA GLY A 22 -8.87 4.36 8.55
C GLY A 22 -7.47 4.75 8.10
N MET A 23 -6.41 4.13 8.63
CA MET A 23 -5.05 4.35 8.18
C MET A 23 -4.26 3.05 8.22
N VAL A 24 -3.60 2.71 7.12
CA VAL A 24 -2.70 1.57 7.02
C VAL A 24 -1.39 2.00 6.37
N GLN A 25 -0.29 1.47 6.90
CA GLN A 25 1.04 1.69 6.35
C GLN A 25 1.68 0.35 5.99
N LEU A 26 2.41 0.34 4.88
CA LEU A 26 3.16 -0.80 4.40
C LEU A 26 4.55 -0.37 3.94
N THR A 27 5.52 -1.25 4.13
CA THR A 27 6.88 -1.07 3.60
C THR A 27 7.14 -2.06 2.47
N LEU A 28 7.59 -1.56 1.33
CA LEU A 28 8.06 -2.33 0.19
C LEU A 28 9.57 -2.18 0.09
N THR A 29 10.25 -3.29 -0.17
CA THR A 29 11.70 -3.30 -0.39
C THR A 29 11.96 -3.75 -1.82
N CYS A 30 12.82 -3.02 -2.54
CA CYS A 30 13.31 -3.45 -3.83
C CYS A 30 14.18 -4.69 -3.64
N ASP A 31 14.00 -5.70 -4.49
CA ASP A 31 14.82 -6.91 -4.49
C ASP A 31 15.84 -6.90 -5.65
N ASP A 32 16.64 -7.96 -5.71
CA ASP A 32 17.75 -8.11 -6.68
C ASP A 32 17.28 -8.32 -8.11
N ASN A 33 16.02 -8.69 -8.27
CA ASN A 33 15.38 -8.85 -9.56
C ASN A 33 14.73 -7.55 -10.02
N ILE A 34 15.01 -6.42 -9.35
CA ILE A 34 14.45 -5.10 -9.65
C ILE A 34 12.91 -5.12 -9.47
N HIS A 35 12.42 -5.91 -8.51
CA HIS A 35 11.00 -5.98 -8.18
C HIS A 35 10.75 -5.42 -6.78
N TRP A 36 9.68 -4.63 -6.65
CA TRP A 36 9.19 -4.27 -5.31
C TRP A 36 8.50 -5.48 -4.69
N LYS A 37 8.93 -5.81 -3.48
CA LYS A 37 8.33 -6.88 -2.70
C LYS A 37 7.84 -6.37 -1.37
N VAL A 38 6.67 -6.87 -0.99
CA VAL A 38 6.26 -6.85 0.40
C VAL A 38 7.08 -7.91 1.11
N SER A 39 7.50 -7.64 2.34
CA SER A 39 8.03 -8.69 3.22
C SER A 39 7.14 -9.94 3.11
N LYS A 40 7.71 -11.07 2.66
CA LYS A 40 7.04 -12.39 2.55
C LYS A 40 5.90 -12.55 1.55
N SER A 41 5.72 -11.62 0.63
CA SER A 41 4.92 -11.87 -0.56
C SER A 41 5.83 -12.27 -1.72
N MET A 42 5.48 -13.34 -2.44
CA MET A 42 6.07 -13.61 -3.76
C MET A 42 5.51 -12.67 -4.84
N ALA A 43 4.51 -11.83 -4.51
CA ALA A 43 3.92 -10.91 -5.46
C ALA A 43 4.90 -9.76 -5.76
N ASN A 44 5.22 -9.61 -7.04
CA ASN A 44 5.87 -8.43 -7.56
C ASN A 44 4.86 -7.28 -7.59
N VAL A 45 5.26 -6.14 -7.02
CA VAL A 45 4.43 -4.95 -6.94
C VAL A 45 4.93 -3.93 -7.97
N TRP A 46 4.09 -3.54 -8.91
CA TRP A 46 4.39 -2.46 -9.87
C TRP A 46 3.56 -1.21 -9.58
N ASN A 47 2.35 -1.42 -9.05
CA ASN A 47 1.40 -0.38 -8.72
C ASN A 47 0.78 -0.68 -7.35
N VAL A 48 0.38 0.36 -6.63
CA VAL A 48 -0.39 0.22 -5.40
C VAL A 48 -1.66 1.04 -5.48
N SER A 49 -2.70 0.53 -4.84
CA SER A 49 -4.02 1.16 -4.78
C SER A 49 -4.46 1.28 -3.34
N CYS A 50 -5.02 2.44 -2.99
CA CYS A 50 -5.57 2.71 -1.66
C CYS A 50 -7.09 2.75 -1.73
N LEU A 51 -7.75 1.83 -1.04
CA LEU A 51 -9.20 1.72 -1.01
C LEU A 51 -9.70 1.85 0.42
N LEU A 52 -10.80 2.58 0.58
CA LEU A 52 -11.54 2.74 1.82
C LEU A 52 -12.87 2.01 1.71
N ARG A 53 -13.25 1.30 2.77
CA ARG A 53 -14.55 0.62 2.84
C ARG A 53 -15.03 0.38 4.25
N ASP A 54 -16.34 0.34 4.45
CA ASP A 54 -16.95 0.26 5.78
C ASP A 54 -16.89 -1.14 6.44
N ILE A 55 -16.47 -2.18 5.71
CA ILE A 55 -16.46 -3.57 6.19
C ILE A 55 -15.02 -4.10 6.30
N PRO A 56 -14.56 -4.54 7.49
CA PRO A 56 -13.24 -5.12 7.67
C PRO A 56 -13.13 -6.50 6.98
N ILE A 57 -11.96 -6.80 6.40
CA ILE A 57 -11.63 -8.14 5.89
C ILE A 57 -10.84 -8.86 7.01
N PRO A 58 -10.95 -10.19 7.18
CA PRO A 58 -10.12 -10.94 8.13
C PRO A 58 -8.62 -10.84 7.79
N THR A 59 -7.79 -10.46 8.78
CA THR A 59 -6.31 -10.36 8.67
C THR A 59 -5.61 -11.65 9.10
N THR A 60 -4.65 -12.12 8.30
CA THR A 60 -3.70 -13.19 8.67
C THR A 60 -2.33 -12.57 9.03
N PRO A 61 -1.69 -12.92 10.17
CA PRO A 61 -0.38 -12.38 10.53
C PRO A 61 0.73 -12.87 9.59
N LEU A 62 1.62 -11.96 9.16
CA LEU A 62 2.78 -12.28 8.32
C LEU A 62 4.06 -12.36 9.18
N PRO A 63 4.90 -13.40 9.04
CA PRO A 63 6.09 -13.53 9.88
C PRO A 63 7.24 -12.57 9.45
N PRO A 64 8.40 -12.50 10.15
CA PRO A 64 9.56 -11.66 9.78
C PRO A 64 10.73 -12.46 9.14
N ILE A 65 11.56 -11.90 8.26
CA ILE A 65 12.88 -12.44 7.84
C ILE A 65 13.74 -11.37 7.12
N THR A 66 15.06 -11.52 7.24
CA THR A 66 16.18 -10.63 6.81
C THR A 66 17.20 -11.34 5.91
N THR A 67 17.61 -10.72 4.80
CA THR A 67 18.97 -10.78 4.18
C THR A 67 19.14 -9.69 3.10
N PRO A 68 20.33 -9.09 2.88
CA PRO A 68 20.57 -8.04 1.85
C PRO A 68 21.33 -8.55 0.62
N ILE A 69 20.88 -8.16 -0.57
CA ILE A 69 21.49 -8.41 -1.89
C ILE A 69 21.13 -7.14 -2.76
N PRO A 70 21.81 -6.73 -3.86
CA PRO A 70 21.82 -5.34 -4.33
C PRO A 70 20.52 -4.94 -5.05
N CYS A 71 19.89 -3.89 -4.51
CA CYS A 71 18.44 -3.69 -4.49
C CYS A 71 18.08 -2.20 -4.71
N SER A 72 18.90 -1.45 -5.46
CA SER A 72 18.81 0.02 -5.53
C SER A 72 18.19 0.57 -6.82
N THR A 73 17.88 -0.28 -7.81
CA THR A 73 17.53 0.13 -9.18
C THR A 73 16.04 0.08 -9.52
N CYS A 74 15.16 -0.29 -8.57
CA CYS A 74 13.73 -0.36 -8.84
C CYS A 74 13.16 0.98 -9.32
N LEU A 75 12.27 0.95 -10.32
CA LEU A 75 11.52 2.10 -10.80
C LEU A 75 10.54 2.62 -9.74
N ASN A 76 10.06 3.85 -9.90
CA ASN A 76 9.02 4.41 -9.02
C ASN A 76 7.71 3.61 -9.16
N ILE A 77 7.19 3.15 -8.03
CA ILE A 77 5.85 2.58 -7.92
C ILE A 77 4.82 3.62 -8.35
N ARG A 78 3.86 3.19 -9.17
CA ARG A 78 2.75 4.04 -9.60
C ARG A 78 1.57 3.90 -8.64
N ALA A 79 0.93 5.02 -8.33
CA ALA A 79 -0.38 5.02 -7.68
C ALA A 79 -1.45 4.75 -8.74
N GLU A 80 -2.31 3.75 -8.50
CA GLU A 80 -3.43 3.43 -9.38
C GLU A 80 -4.72 3.22 -8.61
N ARG A 81 -5.86 3.40 -9.29
CA ARG A 81 -7.17 3.07 -8.72
C ARG A 81 -7.42 1.57 -8.77
N VAL A 82 -8.19 1.08 -7.81
CA VAL A 82 -8.68 -0.30 -7.83
C VAL A 82 -9.62 -0.49 -9.02
N LYS A 83 -9.49 -1.62 -9.71
CA LYS A 83 -10.41 -1.98 -10.80
C LYS A 83 -11.76 -2.41 -10.22
N ASN A 84 -12.85 -1.88 -10.80
CA ASN A 84 -14.24 -2.20 -10.46
C ASN A 84 -14.57 -2.02 -8.96
N PRO A 85 -14.48 -0.80 -8.41
CA PRO A 85 -14.89 -0.54 -7.03
C PRO A 85 -16.39 -0.82 -6.84
N SER A 86 -16.77 -1.30 -5.66
CA SER A 86 -18.17 -1.43 -5.25
C SER A 86 -18.74 -0.06 -4.87
N LEU A 87 -20.06 0.09 -4.82
CA LEU A 87 -20.72 1.37 -4.48
C LEU A 87 -20.39 1.90 -3.08
N THR A 88 -19.95 1.03 -2.18
CA THR A 88 -19.54 1.35 -0.80
C THR A 88 -18.02 1.51 -0.63
N GLU A 89 -17.28 1.58 -1.74
CA GLU A 89 -15.83 1.68 -1.75
C GLU A 89 -15.39 3.01 -2.38
N GLY A 90 -14.44 3.68 -1.73
CA GLY A 90 -13.89 4.95 -2.20
C GLY A 90 -12.38 4.92 -2.29
N ASP A 91 -11.80 5.74 -3.16
CA ASP A 91 -10.36 5.94 -3.24
C ASP A 91 -9.88 6.68 -1.98
N GLY A 92 -8.87 6.12 -1.31
CA GLY A 92 -8.21 6.79 -0.19
C GLY A 92 -7.02 7.63 -0.66
N LYS A 93 -6.55 8.52 0.22
CA LYS A 93 -5.32 9.26 -0.05
C LYS A 93 -4.13 8.31 0.09
N LEU A 94 -3.30 8.31 -0.94
CA LEU A 94 -2.12 7.47 -1.06
C LEU A 94 -0.87 8.33 -1.09
N VAL A 95 0.07 8.05 -0.20
CA VAL A 95 1.38 8.69 -0.15
C VAL A 95 2.46 7.63 -0.27
N ILE A 96 3.43 7.86 -1.16
CA ILE A 96 4.56 6.96 -1.41
C ILE A 96 5.84 7.74 -1.09
N THR A 97 6.58 7.29 -0.07
CA THR A 97 7.86 7.89 0.34
C THR A 97 8.99 6.93 0.08
N TYR A 98 10.07 7.38 -0.56
CA TYR A 98 11.23 6.55 -0.85
C TYR A 98 12.39 6.85 0.10
N MET A 99 13.05 5.79 0.57
CA MET A 99 14.21 5.86 1.45
C MET A 99 15.21 4.75 1.10
N GLN A 100 16.33 4.71 1.80
CA GLN A 100 17.22 3.55 1.82
C GLN A 100 17.17 2.88 3.19
N ASN A 101 17.21 1.55 3.24
CA ASN A 101 17.41 0.83 4.51
C ASN A 101 18.90 0.88 4.93
N GLN A 102 19.22 0.30 6.08
CA GLN A 102 20.58 0.19 6.60
C GLN A 102 21.54 -0.59 5.67
N LEU A 103 21.01 -1.25 4.65
CA LEU A 103 21.70 -2.11 3.71
C LEU A 103 21.88 -1.46 2.33
N GLY A 104 21.42 -0.20 2.16
CA GLY A 104 21.46 0.53 0.89
C GLY A 104 20.36 0.14 -0.11
N CYS A 105 19.41 -0.72 0.27
CA CYS A 105 18.27 -1.04 -0.59
C CYS A 105 17.29 0.10 -0.66
N ARG A 106 16.72 0.30 -1.85
CA ARG A 106 15.60 1.21 -2.01
C ARG A 106 14.36 0.65 -1.30
N VAL A 107 13.79 1.47 -0.42
CA VAL A 107 12.58 1.17 0.34
C VAL A 107 11.50 2.18 -0.06
N ALA A 108 10.26 1.71 -0.21
CA ALA A 108 9.08 2.54 -0.39
C ALA A 108 8.11 2.34 0.77
N GLN A 109 7.85 3.41 1.52
CA GLN A 109 6.84 3.46 2.56
C GLN A 109 5.53 3.95 1.93
N ILE A 110 4.51 3.08 1.97
CA ILE A 110 3.19 3.32 1.39
C ILE A 110 2.24 3.62 2.54
N LEU A 111 1.64 4.81 2.52
CA LEU A 111 0.60 5.21 3.46
C LEU A 111 -0.73 5.33 2.70
N CYS A 112 -1.73 4.59 3.17
CA CYS A 112 -3.11 4.71 2.72
C CYS A 112 -3.94 5.20 3.88
N ASN A 113 -4.54 6.38 3.73
CA ASN A 113 -5.40 6.94 4.76
C ASN A 113 -6.77 7.30 4.19
N ALA A 114 -7.77 7.19 5.05
CA ALA A 114 -9.02 7.86 4.87
C ALA A 114 -8.70 9.34 4.72
N SER A 115 -8.92 9.87 3.53
CA SER A 115 -9.02 11.30 3.37
C SER A 115 -10.12 11.73 4.33
N VAL A 116 -9.75 12.31 5.47
CA VAL A 116 -10.62 13.32 6.06
C VAL A 116 -10.73 14.36 4.96
N VAL A 117 -11.75 14.23 4.11
CA VAL A 117 -12.42 15.39 3.57
C VAL A 117 -12.78 16.15 4.83
N SER A 118 -11.91 17.08 5.20
CA SER A 118 -12.21 18.03 6.24
C SER A 118 -13.44 18.72 5.69
N GLY A 119 -14.60 18.36 6.23
CA GLY A 119 -15.83 19.05 5.90
C GLY A 119 -15.63 20.49 6.32
N LEU A 120 -15.35 21.36 5.34
CA LEU A 120 -15.38 22.81 5.47
C LEU A 120 -15.34 23.48 4.08
N ASP A 121 -16.14 22.98 3.13
CA ASP A 121 -16.51 23.77 1.94
C ASP A 121 -18.02 23.58 1.67
N HIS A 122 -18.85 23.92 2.65
CA HIS A 122 -20.27 24.19 2.43
C HIS A 122 -20.61 25.52 3.12
N PHE A 123 -21.10 26.46 2.31
CA PHE A 123 -21.71 27.77 2.61
C PHE A 123 -20.80 28.95 2.95
N ALA A 124 -20.43 29.71 1.90
CA ALA A 124 -20.64 31.16 1.85
C ALA A 124 -20.87 31.57 0.39
#